data_AF-A0A2M7GDM9-F1
#
_entry.id   AF-A0A2M7GDM9-F1
#
_cell.length_a   1.000
_cell.length_b   1.000
_cell.length_c   1.000
_cell.angle_alpha   90.00
_cell.angle_beta   90.00
_cell.angle_gamma   90.00
#
_symmetry.space_group_name_H-M   'P 1'
#
loop_
_entity.id
_entity.type
_entity.pdbx_description
1 polymer ?
#
loop_
_entity_poly.entity_id
_entity_poly.type
_entity_poly.pdbx_seq_one_letter_code
_entity_poly.pdbx_strand_id
1 'polypeptide(L)'
;KTGRLDMNTTRIAIFIDGGYLDVTNRDECNGMKIDYAKLAIKLAGGIEILRTYYYNCLPYQQTHPTEEESKRFAQAQKFHSALKALPRFEVREGMLVYLYR
;
A
#
# COMPACT_ATOMS: atom_id res chain seq x y z
N LYS A 1 -21.26 38.61 -14.85
CA LYS A 1 -20.97 37.21 -15.23
C LYS A 1 -19.47 37.01 -15.14
N THR A 2 -18.98 36.67 -13.95
CA THR A 2 -17.54 36.49 -13.71
C THR A 2 -17.26 35.00 -13.83
N GLY A 3 -16.72 34.58 -14.98
CA GLY A 3 -16.19 33.25 -15.17
C GLY A 3 -15.00 33.07 -14.24
N ARG A 4 -15.17 32.28 -13.18
CA ARG A 4 -14.07 31.82 -12.35
C ARG A 4 -13.32 30.78 -13.18
N LEU A 5 -12.15 31.16 -13.68
CA LEU A 5 -11.24 30.27 -14.41
C LEU A 5 -11.13 28.95 -13.65
N ASP A 6 -11.38 27.87 -14.36
CA ASP A 6 -11.27 26.50 -13.88
C ASP A 6 -9.82 26.30 -13.42
N MET A 7 -9.58 26.40 -12.12
CA MET A 7 -8.26 26.12 -11.57
C MET A 7 -7.94 24.69 -11.91
N ASN A 8 -6.90 24.51 -12.71
CA ASN A 8 -6.32 23.23 -13.06
C ASN A 8 -6.16 22.41 -11.76
N THR A 9 -7.08 21.47 -11.51
CA THR A 9 -7.17 20.67 -10.28
C THR A 9 -6.07 19.62 -10.35
N THR A 10 -4.85 20.11 -10.20
CA THR A 10 -3.64 19.28 -10.17
C THR A 10 -3.81 18.34 -9.00
N ARG A 11 -3.95 17.06 -9.30
CA ARG A 11 -4.07 15.98 -8.33
C ARG A 11 -2.88 15.05 -8.48
N ILE A 12 -2.45 14.48 -7.37
CA ILE A 12 -1.33 13.55 -7.34
C ILE A 12 -1.81 12.10 -7.21
N ALA A 13 -1.17 11.20 -7.93
CA ALA A 13 -1.26 9.77 -7.68
C ALA A 13 0.04 9.30 -7.04
N ILE A 14 -0.07 8.52 -5.97
CA ILE A 14 1.07 7.98 -5.21
C ILE A 14 1.15 6.48 -5.48
N PHE A 15 2.35 5.97 -5.75
CA PHE A 15 2.60 4.56 -6.03
C PHE A 15 3.65 4.05 -5.04
N ILE A 16 3.22 3.16 -4.13
CA ILE A 16 4.08 2.57 -3.10
C ILE A 16 4.33 1.11 -3.48
N ASP A 17 5.59 0.74 -3.65
CA ASP A 17 6.03 -0.66 -3.66
C ASP A 17 6.19 -1.13 -2.20
N GLY A 18 5.19 -1.89 -1.73
CA GLY A 18 5.14 -2.40 -0.36
C GLY A 18 6.20 -3.44 -0.07
N GLY A 19 6.53 -4.29 -1.06
CA GLY A 19 7.56 -5.31 -0.88
C GLY A 19 8.95 -4.70 -0.69
N TYR A 20 9.27 -3.69 -1.49
CA TYR A 20 10.53 -2.94 -1.34
C TYR A 20 10.55 -2.12 -0.04
N LEU A 21 9.44 -1.46 0.30
CA LEU A 21 9.33 -0.66 1.51
C LEU A 21 9.46 -1.51 2.79
N ASP A 22 8.87 -2.71 2.82
CA ASP A 22 8.95 -3.62 3.97
C ASP A 22 10.40 -4.04 4.26
N VAL A 23 11.16 -4.39 3.22
CA VAL A 23 12.59 -4.74 3.34
C VAL A 23 13.41 -3.53 3.81
N THR A 24 13.24 -2.38 3.14
CA THR A 24 13.97 -1.16 3.49
C THR A 24 13.65 -0.70 4.91
N ASN A 25 12.39 -0.75 5.33
CA ASN A 25 11.99 -0.37 6.67
C ASN A 25 12.55 -1.31 7.74
N ARG A 26 12.60 -2.62 7.46
CA ARG A 26 13.20 -3.59 8.37
C ARG A 26 14.71 -3.35 8.53
N ASP A 27 15.41 -3.17 7.42
CA ASP A 27 16.88 -3.19 7.39
C ASP A 27 17.49 -1.82 7.76
N GLU A 28 16.85 -0.71 7.34
CA GLU A 28 17.38 0.65 7.53
C GLU A 28 16.66 1.44 8.65
N CYS A 29 15.43 1.04 8.99
CA CYS A 29 14.58 1.76 9.94
C CYS A 29 14.15 0.89 11.13
N ASN A 30 14.82 -0.23 11.39
CA ASN A 30 14.54 -1.15 12.50
C ASN A 30 13.07 -1.59 12.61
N GLY A 31 12.37 -1.71 11.48
CA GLY A 31 10.97 -2.14 11.43
C GLY A 31 10.00 -1.17 12.11
N MET A 32 10.26 0.14 12.03
CA MET A 32 9.35 1.16 12.57
C MET A 32 7.92 1.01 12.03
N LYS A 33 6.93 1.31 12.89
CA LYS A 33 5.52 1.34 12.48
C LYS A 33 5.25 2.59 11.64
N ILE A 34 4.78 2.39 10.41
CA ILE A 34 4.44 3.46 9.48
C ILE A 34 2.94 3.75 9.55
N ASP A 35 2.58 5.02 9.75
CA ASP A 35 1.23 5.53 9.54
C ASP A 35 1.07 5.91 8.06
N TYR A 36 0.47 5.00 7.27
CA TYR A 36 0.36 5.16 5.83
C TYR A 36 -0.52 6.35 5.41
N ALA A 37 -1.51 6.72 6.22
CA ALA A 37 -2.33 7.91 5.94
C ALA A 37 -1.48 9.17 6.06
N LYS A 38 -0.68 9.30 7.13
CA LYS A 38 0.25 10.42 7.30
C LYS A 38 1.35 10.42 6.25
N LEU A 39 1.88 9.25 5.88
CA LEU A 39 2.87 9.12 4.81
C LEU A 39 2.31 9.66 3.49
N ALA A 40 1.11 9.25 3.09
CA ALA A 40 0.49 9.72 1.85
C ALA A 40 0.26 11.24 1.86
N ILE A 41 -0.22 11.81 2.98
CA ILE A 41 -0.37 13.26 3.14
C ILE A 41 0.98 13.97 3.00
N LYS A 42 2.03 13.42 3.61
CA LYS A 42 3.38 14.00 3.55
C LYS A 42 3.96 13.95 2.15
N LEU A 43 3.79 12.83 1.44
CA LEU A 43 4.22 12.67 0.03
C LEU A 43 3.45 13.59 -0.91
N ALA A 44 2.17 13.83 -0.64
CA ALA A 44 1.33 14.69 -1.47
C ALA A 44 1.72 16.18 -1.40
N GLY A 45 2.39 16.62 -0.33
CA GLY A 45 2.94 17.98 -0.25
C GLY A 45 1.89 19.09 -0.38
N GLY A 46 0.63 18.84 0.00
CA GLY A 46 -0.48 19.78 -0.13
C GLY A 46 -1.25 19.70 -1.45
N ILE A 47 -0.84 18.86 -2.40
CA ILE A 47 -1.59 18.55 -3.62
C ILE A 47 -2.73 17.58 -3.26
N GLU A 48 -3.93 17.79 -3.82
CA GLU A 48 -5.05 16.88 -3.59
C GLU A 48 -4.71 15.46 -4.10
N ILE A 49 -4.89 14.45 -3.25
CA ILE A 49 -4.63 13.05 -3.60
C ILE A 49 -5.77 12.52 -4.46
N LEU A 50 -5.45 12.15 -5.71
CA LEU A 50 -6.34 11.37 -6.57
C LEU A 50 -6.48 9.94 -6.04
N ARG A 51 -5.35 9.27 -5.82
CA ARG A 51 -5.25 7.90 -5.30
C ARG A 51 -3.85 7.58 -4.78
N THR A 52 -3.77 6.70 -3.79
CA THR A 52 -2.57 6.03 -3.33
C THR A 52 -2.69 4.56 -3.64
N TYR A 53 -1.83 4.07 -4.53
CA TYR A 53 -1.72 2.65 -4.83
C TYR A 53 -0.65 2.02 -3.96
N TYR A 54 -1.01 0.93 -3.28
CA TYR A 54 -0.09 0.09 -2.54
C TYR A 54 0.04 -1.26 -3.24
N TYR A 55 1.19 -1.52 -3.84
CA TYR A 55 1.48 -2.77 -4.52
C TYR A 55 2.19 -3.72 -3.56
N ASN A 56 1.65 -4.91 -3.35
CA ASN A 56 2.34 -5.94 -2.59
C ASN A 56 1.84 -7.33 -2.98
N CYS A 57 2.61 -8.37 -2.70
CA CYS A 57 2.13 -9.74 -2.81
C CYS A 57 1.74 -10.23 -1.41
N LEU A 58 0.68 -11.04 -1.32
CA LEU A 58 0.44 -11.77 -0.08
C LEU A 58 1.59 -12.78 0.14
N PRO A 59 1.94 -13.09 1.40
CA PRO A 59 2.86 -14.17 1.70
C PRO A 59 2.42 -15.47 1.03
N TYR A 60 3.38 -16.35 0.73
CA TYR A 60 3.04 -17.69 0.26
C TYR A 60 2.23 -18.46 1.31
N GLN A 61 1.23 -19.19 0.85
CA GLN A 61 0.46 -20.13 1.65
C GLN A 61 0.17 -21.38 0.82
N GLN A 62 0.50 -22.56 1.36
CA GLN A 62 0.23 -23.85 0.73
C GLN A 62 -1.26 -24.23 0.82
N THR A 63 -1.67 -25.26 0.07
CA THR A 63 -3.02 -25.83 0.16
C THR A 63 -3.32 -26.36 1.57
N HIS A 64 -2.31 -26.93 2.23
CA HIS A 64 -2.34 -27.36 3.62
C HIS A 64 -1.31 -26.55 4.41
N PRO A 65 -1.64 -25.31 4.81
CA PRO A 65 -0.66 -24.41 5.39
C PRO A 65 -0.23 -24.85 6.78
N THR A 66 1.03 -24.60 7.09
CA THR A 66 1.50 -24.61 8.47
C THR A 66 0.82 -23.51 9.27
N GLU A 67 0.82 -23.63 10.61
CA GLU A 67 0.27 -22.59 11.48
C GLU A 67 0.97 -21.23 11.27
N GLU A 68 2.29 -21.26 11.05
CA GLU A 68 3.09 -20.05 10.80
C GLU A 68 2.73 -19.38 9.47
N GLU A 69 2.57 -20.15 8.39
CA GLU A 69 2.14 -19.62 7.09
C GLU A 69 0.75 -19.01 7.17
N SER A 70 -0.20 -19.73 7.76
CA SER A 70 -1.58 -19.26 7.97
C SER A 70 -1.60 -17.95 8.77
N LYS A 71 -0.80 -17.89 9.85
CA LYS A 71 -0.67 -16.69 10.69
C LYS A 71 -0.09 -15.51 9.92
N ARG A 72 0.98 -15.70 9.14
CA ARG A 72 1.60 -14.64 8.33
C ARG A 72 0.65 -14.13 7.24
N PHE A 73 0.00 -15.04 6.54
CA PHE A 73 -0.96 -14.73 5.49
C PHE A 73 -2.17 -13.95 6.04
N ALA A 74 -2.74 -14.40 7.16
CA ALA A 74 -3.85 -13.71 7.83
C ALA A 74 -3.46 -12.30 8.31
N GLN A 75 -2.25 -12.13 8.85
CA GLN A 75 -1.74 -10.81 9.26
C GLN A 75 -1.58 -9.87 8.06
N ALA A 76 -1.01 -10.34 6.96
CA ALA A 76 -0.85 -9.55 5.74
C ALA A 76 -2.21 -9.12 5.17
N GLN A 77 -3.18 -10.04 5.08
CA GLN A 77 -4.55 -9.71 4.67
C GLN A 77 -5.21 -8.67 5.58
N LYS A 78 -5.06 -8.81 6.90
CA LYS A 78 -5.59 -7.83 7.85
C LYS A 78 -4.96 -6.45 7.63
N PHE A 79 -3.66 -6.39 7.40
CA PHE A 79 -2.95 -5.15 7.09
C PHE A 79 -3.44 -4.54 5.77
N HIS A 80 -3.52 -5.33 4.70
CA HIS A 80 -4.06 -4.86 3.41
C HIS A 80 -5.51 -4.37 3.54
N SER A 81 -6.33 -5.06 4.35
CA SER A 81 -7.71 -4.63 4.61
C SER A 81 -7.76 -3.28 5.33
N ALA A 82 -6.86 -3.06 6.29
CA ALA A 82 -6.74 -1.77 6.97
C ALA A 82 -6.30 -0.66 5.99
N LEU A 83 -5.39 -0.93 5.07
CA LEU A 83 -4.99 0.02 4.02
C LEU A 83 -6.15 0.32 3.06
N LYS A 84 -6.90 -0.69 2.62
CA LYS A 84 -8.08 -0.52 1.74
C LYS A 84 -9.17 0.35 2.37
N ALA A 85 -9.24 0.39 3.70
CA ALA A 85 -10.18 1.24 4.44
C ALA A 85 -9.75 2.72 4.52
N LEU A 86 -8.49 3.05 4.19
CA LEU A 86 -8.01 4.43 4.19
C LEU A 86 -8.58 5.22 3.00
N PRO A 87 -8.93 6.51 3.18
CA PRO A 87 -9.41 7.33 2.09
C PRO A 87 -8.41 7.41 0.94
N ARG A 88 -8.89 7.22 -0.30
CA ARG A 88 -8.08 7.27 -1.53
C ARG A 88 -7.01 6.18 -1.62
N PHE A 89 -7.05 5.12 -0.82
CA PHE A 89 -6.13 3.97 -0.98
C PHE A 89 -6.72 2.87 -1.87
N GLU A 90 -5.85 2.25 -2.65
CA GLU A 90 -6.14 1.03 -3.40
C GLU A 90 -4.96 0.07 -3.26
N VAL A 91 -5.20 -1.10 -2.67
CA VAL A 91 -4.19 -2.15 -2.56
C VAL A 91 -4.29 -3.06 -3.78
N ARG A 92 -3.16 -3.24 -4.47
CA ARG A 92 -3.03 -4.11 -5.64
C ARG A 92 -2.18 -5.30 -5.26
N GLU A 93 -2.86 -6.42 -5.04
CA GLU A 93 -2.24 -7.69 -4.70
C GLU A 93 -1.67 -8.35 -5.96
N GLY A 94 -0.36 -8.54 -6.00
CA GLY A 94 0.33 -9.29 -7.07
C GLY A 94 0.26 -10.80 -6.84
N MET A 95 0.48 -11.57 -7.90
CA MET A 95 0.67 -13.03 -7.80
C MET A 95 2.16 -13.36 -7.68
N LEU A 96 2.49 -14.29 -6.78
CA LEU A 96 3.85 -14.81 -6.65
C LEU A 96 4.12 -15.79 -7.80
N VAL A 97 4.89 -15.38 -8.80
CA VAL A 97 5.07 -16.12 -10.07
C VAL A 97 5.91 -17.41 -9.92
N TYR A 98 6.66 -17.58 -8.83
CA TYR A 98 7.60 -18.70 -8.66
C TYR A 98 6.96 -20.07 -8.40
N LEU A 99 5.63 -20.18 -8.27
CA LEU A 99 4.93 -21.43 -7.91
C LEU A 99 4.13 -22.08 -9.06
N TYR A 100 4.17 -21.52 -10.26
CA TYR A 100 3.44 -22.01 -11.43
C TYR A 100 4.35 -22.63 -12.52
N ARG A 101 5.49 -23.24 -12.13
CA ARG A 101 6.30 -24.06 -13.04
C ARG A 101 6.41 -25.48 -12.53
#